data_AF-A0A2H9LPI4-F1
#
_entry.id   AF-A0A2H9LPI4-F1
#
_cell.length_a   1.000
_cell.length_b   1.000
_cell.length_c   1.000
_cell.angle_alpha   90.00
_cell.angle_beta   90.00
_cell.angle_gamma   90.00
#
_symmetry.space_group_name_H-M   'P 1'
#
loop_
_entity.id
_entity.type
_entity.pdbx_description
1 polymer ?
#
loop_
_entity_poly.entity_id
_entity_poly.type
_entity_poly.pdbx_seq_one_letter_code
_entity_poly.pdbx_strand_id
1 'polypeptide(L)'
;KEEIIVEIEKALIKELEKNPVMAFMNLNYLYKQNNAGMGWIIITEYNPKMDEFIIYDPMYYTRLPKTAYWERMKNTPKKRFITFKNNYFLKNWRLTGETKVFFKGDAERTGFMPFIREFLSISAANT
;
A
#
# COMPACT_ATOMS: atom_id res chain seq x y z
N LYS A 1 -20.70 -8.97 -2.17
CA LYS A 1 -19.41 -8.41 -1.68
C LYS A 1 -18.27 -8.72 -2.64
N GLU A 2 -18.10 -9.97 -3.08
CA GLU A 2 -17.08 -10.32 -4.10
C GLU A 2 -17.31 -9.64 -5.45
N GLU A 3 -18.55 -9.51 -5.93
CA GLU A 3 -18.84 -8.82 -7.20
C GLU A 3 -18.41 -7.34 -7.20
N ILE A 4 -18.73 -6.60 -6.12
CA ILE A 4 -18.32 -5.19 -5.93
C ILE A 4 -16.80 -5.05 -5.94
N ILE A 5 -16.08 -6.03 -5.39
CA ILE A 5 -14.62 -6.02 -5.35
C ILE A 5 -14.03 -6.19 -6.75
N VAL A 6 -14.58 -7.10 -7.55
CA VAL A 6 -14.15 -7.31 -8.94
C VAL A 6 -14.42 -6.06 -9.80
N GLU A 7 -15.49 -5.31 -9.52
CA GLU A 7 -15.77 -4.04 -10.19
C GLU A 7 -14.75 -2.95 -9.86
N ILE A 8 -14.37 -2.81 -8.58
CA ILE A 8 -13.35 -1.82 -8.15
C ILE A 8 -12.00 -2.12 -8.80
N GLU A 9 -11.63 -3.39 -8.92
CA GLU A 9 -10.38 -3.82 -9.56
C GLU A 9 -10.35 -3.49 -11.05
N LYS A 10 -11.45 -3.77 -11.76
CA LYS A 10 -11.60 -3.39 -13.17
C LYS A 10 -11.57 -1.88 -13.36
N ALA A 11 -12.18 -1.12 -12.45
CA ALA A 11 -12.16 0.35 -12.48
C ALA A 11 -10.74 0.89 -12.26
N LEU A 12 -9.97 0.31 -11.34
CA LEU A 12 -8.56 0.67 -11.13
C LEU A 12 -7.74 0.46 -12.40
N ILE A 13 -7.83 -0.73 -13.02
CA ILE A 13 -7.08 -1.06 -14.25
C ILE A 13 -7.44 -0.07 -15.36
N LYS A 14 -8.73 0.22 -15.54
CA LYS A 14 -9.22 1.17 -16.55
C LYS A 14 -8.73 2.61 -16.30
N GLU A 15 -8.61 3.03 -15.04
CA GLU A 15 -8.08 4.35 -14.72
C GLU A 15 -6.58 4.43 -15.01
N LEU A 16 -5.83 3.36 -14.73
CA LEU A 16 -4.40 3.26 -15.00
C LEU A 16 -4.03 3.31 -16.48
N GLU A 17 -4.96 3.00 -17.39
CA GLU A 17 -4.77 3.22 -18.83
C GLU A 17 -4.65 4.70 -19.20
N LYS A 18 -5.13 5.60 -18.34
CA LYS A 18 -5.19 7.04 -18.59
C LYS A 18 -4.27 7.83 -17.68
N ASN A 19 -4.27 7.50 -16.38
CA ASN A 19 -3.60 8.28 -15.35
C ASN A 19 -2.98 7.39 -14.28
N PRO A 20 -1.84 7.79 -13.68
CA PRO A 20 -1.39 7.20 -12.43
C PRO A 20 -2.43 7.38 -11.32
N VAL A 21 -2.60 6.35 -10.49
CA VAL A 21 -3.57 6.35 -9.38
C VAL A 21 -2.82 6.41 -8.05
N MET A 22 -3.23 7.32 -7.17
CA MET A 22 -2.70 7.39 -5.81
C MET A 22 -3.52 6.51 -4.87
N ALA A 23 -2.87 5.59 -4.15
CA ALA A 23 -3.52 4.65 -3.25
C ALA A 23 -3.00 4.81 -1.82
N PHE A 24 -3.92 4.89 -0.86
CA PHE A 24 -3.61 4.84 0.56
C PHE A 24 -3.54 3.39 1.02
N MET A 25 -2.44 2.99 1.64
CA MET A 25 -2.17 1.61 2.00
C MET A 25 -1.48 1.47 3.36
N ASN A 26 -1.76 0.37 4.05
CA ASN A 26 -0.90 -0.11 5.12
C ASN A 26 0.32 -0.78 4.50
N LEU A 27 1.43 -0.03 4.47
CA LEU A 27 2.69 -0.46 3.89
C LEU A 27 3.33 -1.60 4.69
N ASN A 28 2.89 -1.84 5.93
CA ASN A 28 3.33 -2.99 6.71
C ASN A 28 2.93 -4.30 6.02
N TYR A 29 1.71 -4.36 5.48
CA TYR A 29 1.22 -5.55 4.78
C TYR A 29 1.88 -5.69 3.41
N LEU A 30 1.93 -4.58 2.65
CA LEU A 30 2.47 -4.57 1.30
C LEU A 30 3.96 -4.98 1.29
N TYR A 31 4.76 -4.42 2.19
CA TYR A 31 6.21 -4.70 2.24
C TYR A 31 6.62 -5.80 3.22
N LYS A 32 5.68 -6.37 3.99
CA LYS A 32 5.96 -7.32 5.08
C LYS A 32 6.98 -6.75 6.09
N GLN A 33 6.76 -5.52 6.51
CA GLN A 33 7.61 -4.82 7.48
C GLN A 33 6.80 -4.27 8.63
N ASN A 34 7.34 -4.33 9.84
CA ASN A 34 6.62 -3.88 11.03
C ASN A 34 6.71 -2.36 11.28
N ASN A 35 7.48 -1.61 10.49
CA ASN A 35 7.78 -0.20 10.72
C ASN A 35 7.53 0.71 9.50
N ALA A 36 6.77 0.23 8.51
CA ALA A 36 6.43 0.99 7.33
C ALA A 36 5.23 1.93 7.59
N GLY A 37 4.21 1.45 8.30
CA GLY A 37 3.01 2.19 8.68
C GLY A 37 2.03 2.42 7.53
N MET A 38 1.08 3.33 7.75
CA MET A 38 0.17 3.79 6.70
C MET A 38 0.87 4.82 5.81
N GLY A 39 0.65 4.76 4.50
CA GLY A 39 1.26 5.69 3.55
C GLY A 39 0.59 5.73 2.19
N TRP A 40 0.98 6.72 1.39
CA TRP A 40 0.54 6.89 0.02
C TRP A 40 1.56 6.34 -0.95
N ILE A 41 1.10 5.55 -1.91
CA ILE A 41 1.86 5.11 -3.07
C ILE A 41 1.19 5.57 -4.35
N ILE A 42 1.94 5.58 -5.45
CA ILE A 42 1.42 5.92 -6.77
C ILE A 42 1.50 4.67 -7.63
N ILE A 43 0.36 4.11 -8.01
CA ILE A 43 0.28 3.04 -8.99
C ILE A 43 0.39 3.70 -10.37
N THR A 44 1.43 3.37 -11.12
CA THR A 44 1.70 4.02 -12.40
C THR A 44 1.16 3.23 -13.58
N GLU A 45 1.14 1.91 -13.48
CA GLU A 45 0.75 1.03 -14.59
C GLU A 45 0.32 -0.35 -14.08
N TYR A 46 -0.53 -1.02 -14.85
CA TYR A 46 -0.77 -2.45 -14.75
C TYR A 46 -0.19 -3.17 -15.97
N ASN A 47 0.70 -4.15 -15.75
CA ASN A 47 1.30 -4.97 -16.78
C ASN A 47 0.51 -6.28 -16.95
N PRO A 48 -0.35 -6.41 -17.99
CA PRO A 48 -1.20 -7.59 -18.16
C PRO A 48 -0.43 -8.85 -18.56
N LYS A 49 0.80 -8.72 -19.11
CA LYS A 49 1.61 -9.89 -19.50
C LYS A 49 2.18 -10.63 -18.29
N MET A 50 2.48 -9.89 -17.23
CA MET A 50 3.10 -10.42 -16.01
C MET A 50 2.12 -10.48 -14.83
N ASP A 51 0.90 -9.94 -14.99
CA ASP A 51 -0.12 -9.78 -13.94
C ASP A 51 0.44 -9.00 -12.73
N GLU A 52 1.00 -7.82 -13.01
CA GLU A 52 1.73 -7.00 -12.03
C GLU A 52 1.29 -5.54 -12.06
N PHE A 53 1.19 -4.93 -10.87
CA PHE A 53 1.16 -3.47 -10.75
C PHE A 53 2.58 -2.93 -10.65
N ILE A 54 2.84 -1.87 -11.40
CA ILE A 54 4.03 -1.05 -11.26
C ILE A 54 3.66 0.11 -10.36
N ILE A 55 4.36 0.23 -9.23
CA ILE A 55 4.12 1.29 -8.26
C ILE A 55 5.38 2.12 -8.08
N TYR A 56 5.15 3.37 -7.74
CA TYR A 56 6.14 4.32 -7.28
C TYR A 56 5.88 4.62 -5.80
N ASP A 57 6.88 4.34 -4.96
CA ASP A 57 6.86 4.73 -3.55
C ASP A 57 7.97 5.78 -3.30
N PRO A 58 7.60 7.03 -2.97
CA PRO A 58 8.54 8.09 -2.63
C PRO A 58 9.48 7.75 -1.46
N MET A 59 9.08 6.88 -0.53
CA MET A 59 9.76 6.54 0.72
C MET A 59 10.62 5.26 0.64
N TYR A 60 10.53 4.52 -0.47
CA TYR A 60 11.12 3.20 -0.72
C TYR A 60 12.60 3.03 -0.35
N TYR A 61 13.42 4.05 -0.60
CA TYR A 61 14.89 3.94 -0.48
C TYR A 61 15.41 3.92 0.96
N THR A 62 14.55 4.18 1.95
CA THR A 62 14.99 4.29 3.35
C THR A 62 14.86 3.01 4.15
N ARG A 63 14.20 1.94 3.67
CA ARG A 63 13.69 0.90 4.58
C ARG A 63 13.68 -0.57 4.15
N LEU A 64 13.80 -0.95 2.87
CA LEU A 64 13.42 -2.32 2.48
C LEU A 64 14.60 -3.28 2.18
N PRO A 65 14.78 -4.39 2.92
CA PRO A 65 15.64 -5.50 2.50
C PRO A 65 14.97 -6.27 1.36
N LYS A 66 15.74 -6.78 0.39
CA LYS A 66 15.19 -7.56 -0.73
C LYS A 66 14.40 -8.77 -0.20
N THR A 67 13.15 -8.94 -0.61
CA THR A 67 12.31 -10.12 -0.31
C THR A 67 11.70 -10.69 -1.59
N ALA A 68 11.13 -11.90 -1.55
CA ALA A 68 10.52 -12.56 -2.72
C ALA A 68 9.16 -11.98 -3.14
N TYR A 69 8.56 -11.07 -2.36
CA TYR A 69 7.19 -10.59 -2.56
C TYR A 69 7.09 -9.35 -3.43
N TRP A 70 8.23 -8.73 -3.71
CA TRP A 70 8.34 -7.56 -4.57
C TRP A 70 9.71 -7.55 -5.21
N GLU A 71 9.75 -7.09 -6.45
CA GLU A 71 11.00 -6.96 -7.18
C GLU A 71 11.21 -5.51 -7.59
N ARG A 72 12.48 -5.11 -7.56
CA ARG A 72 12.89 -3.87 -8.20
C ARG A 72 12.95 -4.13 -9.70
N MET A 73 12.36 -3.24 -10.49
CA MET A 73 12.50 -3.27 -11.94
C MET A 73 13.99 -3.21 -12.34
N LYS A 74 14.40 -4.12 -13.23
CA LYS A 74 15.77 -4.20 -13.72
C LYS A 74 16.10 -2.93 -14.53
N ASN A 75 17.35 -2.48 -14.46
CA ASN A 75 17.89 -1.34 -15.22
C ASN A 75 17.23 0.03 -14.97
N THR A 76 16.37 0.18 -13.96
CA THR A 76 15.83 1.49 -13.59
C THR A 76 16.86 2.29 -12.78
N PRO A 77 17.29 3.49 -13.22
CA PRO A 77 18.36 4.25 -12.58
C PRO A 77 17.93 4.71 -11.19
N LYS A 78 18.39 4.02 -10.12
CA LYS A 78 18.15 4.31 -8.68
C LYS A 78 16.76 4.89 -8.28
N LYS A 79 15.71 4.68 -9.08
CA LYS A 79 14.38 5.32 -8.91
C LYS A 79 13.32 4.25 -8.63
N ARG A 80 12.85 4.30 -7.37
CA ARG A 80 11.48 4.27 -6.80
C ARG A 80 10.37 3.34 -7.37
N PHE A 81 10.60 2.64 -8.48
CA PHE A 81 9.60 1.75 -9.06
C PHE A 81 9.76 0.31 -8.57
N ILE A 82 8.64 -0.27 -8.17
CA ILE A 82 8.54 -1.60 -7.57
C ILE A 82 7.39 -2.31 -8.29
N THR A 83 7.54 -3.61 -8.55
CA THR A 83 6.44 -4.42 -9.04
C THR A 83 5.87 -5.33 -7.97
N PHE A 84 4.55 -5.48 -7.98
CA PHE A 84 3.81 -6.41 -7.13
C PHE A 84 2.88 -7.25 -8.00
N LYS A 85 2.78 -8.55 -7.70
CA LYS A 85 1.74 -9.40 -8.28
C LYS A 85 0.37 -8.85 -7.95
N ASN A 86 -0.53 -8.85 -8.93
CA ASN A 86 -1.88 -8.30 -8.84
C ASN A 86 -2.64 -8.85 -7.62
N ASN A 87 -2.72 -10.18 -7.50
CA ASN A 87 -3.39 -10.84 -6.37
C ASN A 87 -2.83 -10.43 -4.99
N TYR A 88 -1.52 -10.26 -4.90
CA TYR A 88 -0.84 -9.85 -3.68
C TYR A 88 -1.14 -8.38 -3.37
N PHE A 89 -1.00 -7.50 -4.35
CA PHE A 89 -1.28 -6.07 -4.20
C PHE A 89 -2.71 -5.84 -3.70
N LEU A 90 -3.69 -6.39 -4.42
CA LEU A 90 -5.11 -6.23 -4.12
C LEU A 90 -5.48 -6.81 -2.76
N LYS A 91 -4.93 -7.96 -2.39
CA LYS A 91 -5.12 -8.54 -1.05
C LYS A 91 -4.66 -7.57 0.05
N ASN A 92 -3.46 -7.00 -0.08
CA ASN A 92 -2.92 -6.09 0.93
C ASN A 92 -3.65 -4.73 0.93
N TRP A 93 -4.15 -4.31 -0.23
CA TRP A 93 -4.98 -3.11 -0.33
C TRP A 93 -6.33 -3.30 0.39
N ARG A 94 -6.99 -4.44 0.23
CA ARG A 94 -8.20 -4.79 0.99
C ARG A 94 -7.94 -4.81 2.50
N LEU A 95 -6.84 -5.42 2.94
CA LEU A 95 -6.45 -5.44 4.36
C LEU A 95 -6.25 -4.02 4.93
N THR A 96 -5.89 -3.04 4.09
CA THR A 96 -5.82 -1.64 4.53
C THR A 96 -7.20 -1.12 4.92
N GLY A 97 -8.24 -1.37 4.12
CA GLY A 97 -9.62 -0.96 4.42
C GLY A 97 -10.20 -1.66 5.65
N GLU A 98 -9.71 -2.86 5.97
CA GLU A 98 -10.08 -3.62 7.17
C GLU A 98 -9.26 -3.22 8.41
N THR A 99 -8.19 -2.44 8.25
CA THR A 99 -7.34 -2.04 9.36
C THR A 99 -8.11 -1.07 10.25
N LYS A 100 -8.38 -1.51 11.48
CA LYS A 100 -9.00 -0.65 12.49
C LYS A 100 -8.09 0.52 12.81
N VAL A 101 -8.59 1.73 12.60
CA VAL A 101 -7.94 2.96 13.06
C VAL A 101 -8.39 3.19 14.49
N PHE A 102 -7.43 3.15 15.42
CA PHE A 102 -7.69 3.45 16.82
C PHE A 102 -7.37 4.92 17.09
N PHE A 103 -8.29 5.63 17.72
CA PHE A 103 -7.98 6.93 18.32
C PHE A 103 -7.15 6.71 19.59
N LYS A 104 -6.32 7.70 19.96
CA LYS A 104 -5.38 7.57 21.09
C LYS A 104 -6.02 7.02 22.37
N GLY A 105 -7.22 7.48 22.71
CA GLY A 105 -7.96 7.03 23.90
C GLY A 105 -8.51 5.59 23.82
N ASP A 106 -8.75 5.05 22.61
CA ASP A 106 -9.27 3.70 22.42
C ASP A 106 -8.15 2.65 22.43
N ALA A 107 -6.96 3.01 21.96
CA ALA A 107 -5.77 2.15 22.02
C ALA A 107 -5.36 1.86 23.47
N GLU A 108 -5.37 2.88 24.33
CA GLU A 108 -5.06 2.75 25.75
C GLU A 108 -6.08 1.86 26.49
N ARG A 109 -7.38 1.93 26.15
CA ARG A 109 -8.43 1.12 26.77
C ARG A 109 -8.45 -0.35 26.32
N THR A 110 -7.99 -0.64 25.11
CA THR A 110 -8.04 -1.98 24.52
C THR A 110 -6.74 -2.77 24.68
N GLY A 111 -5.69 -2.15 25.23
CA GLY A 111 -4.35 -2.77 25.33
C GLY A 111 -3.72 -3.03 23.96
N PHE A 112 -4.28 -2.46 22.89
CA PHE A 112 -3.77 -2.61 21.54
C PHE A 112 -2.57 -1.66 21.37
N MET A 113 -1.39 -2.22 21.11
CA MET A 113 -0.22 -1.47 20.70
C MET A 113 -0.14 -1.47 19.16
N PRO A 114 -0.75 -0.50 18.45
CA PRO A 114 -0.53 -0.36 17.02
C PRO A 114 0.95 -0.09 16.74
N PHE A 115 1.41 -0.42 15.53
CA PHE A 115 2.78 -0.07 15.15
C PHE A 115 2.94 1.45 15.17
N ILE A 116 4.04 1.97 15.74
CA ILE A 116 4.29 3.39 16.06
C ILE A 116 3.91 4.38 14.94
N ARG A 117 3.94 3.98 13.66
CA ARG A 117 3.61 4.83 12.51
C ARG A 117 2.15 4.76 12.02
N GLU A 118 1.34 3.84 12.52
CA GLU A 118 -0.12 3.80 12.27
C GLU A 118 -0.83 4.89 13.10
N PHE A 119 -0.15 5.46 14.11
CA PHE A 119 -0.67 6.52 14.99
C PHE A 119 -0.63 7.93 14.38
N LEU A 120 0.20 8.17 13.35
CA LEU A 120 0.51 9.53 12.91
C LEU A 120 -0.55 10.16 11.99
N SER A 121 -1.66 9.48 11.67
CA SER A 121 -2.67 10.07 10.78
C SER A 121 -3.79 10.86 11.48
N ILE A 122 -3.92 10.86 12.81
CA ILE A 122 -4.94 11.69 13.49
C ILE A 122 -4.45 12.20 14.84
N SER A 123 -3.52 13.15 14.82
CA SER A 123 -3.28 14.03 15.99
C SER A 123 -3.14 15.51 15.60
N ALA A 124 -3.50 15.89 14.37
CA ALA A 124 -3.43 17.28 13.90
C ALA A 124 -4.80 17.89 13.54
N ALA A 125 -5.89 17.35 14.12
CA ALA A 125 -7.24 17.86 13.88
C ALA A 125 -7.92 18.44 15.14
N ASN A 126 -7.16 18.75 16.19
CA ASN A 126 -7.66 19.44 17.39
C ASN A 126 -6.58 20.40 17.97
N THR A 127 -6.17 21.38 17.17
CA THR A 127 -5.54 22.63 17.65
C THR A 127 -6.17 23.79 16.94
#